data_AF-A0A8T6WMR3-F1
#
_entry.id   AF-A0A8T6WMR3-F1
#
_cell.length_a   1.000
_cell.length_b   1.000
_cell.length_c   1.000
_cell.angle_alpha   90.00
_cell.angle_beta   90.00
_cell.angle_gamma   90.00
#
_symmetry.space_group_name_H-M   'P 1'
#
loop_
_entity.id
_entity.type
_entity.pdbx_description
1 polymer ?
#
loop_
_entity_poly.entity_id
_entity_poly.type
_entity_poly.pdbx_seq_one_letter_code
_entity_poly.pdbx_strand_id
1 'polypeptide(L)'
;IPRWPSGNIEPLHAVYKISTSISAAETALRKDESLIVDMIKRLDEVVYVNTDELKNFDQELITFFNINNQEDLKTAKKLKSKM
;
A
#
# COMPACT_ATOMS: atom_id res chain seq x y z
N ILE A 1 -3.68 4.59 -5.25
CA ILE A 1 -3.39 3.92 -3.96
C ILE A 1 -4.58 3.04 -3.60
N PRO A 2 -4.41 1.72 -3.44
CA PRO A 2 -5.50 0.85 -3.00
C PRO A 2 -6.03 1.27 -1.63
N ARG A 3 -7.35 1.27 -1.48
CA ARG A 3 -8.04 1.67 -0.27
C ARG A 3 -9.14 0.68 0.07
N TRP A 4 -9.09 0.17 1.30
CA TRP A 4 -10.10 -0.72 1.85
C TRP A 4 -11.40 0.03 2.15
N PRO A 5 -12.55 -0.66 2.17
CA PRO A 5 -13.82 -0.06 2.62
C PRO A 5 -13.76 0.54 4.03
N SER A 6 -12.88 0.04 4.90
CA SER A 6 -12.62 0.59 6.23
C SER A 6 -11.93 1.96 6.21
N GLY A 7 -11.40 2.38 5.07
CA GLY A 7 -10.65 3.61 4.88
C GLY A 7 -9.13 3.45 4.94
N ASN A 8 -8.62 2.30 5.40
CA ASN A 8 -7.19 1.98 5.38
C ASN A 8 -6.64 1.94 3.96
N ILE A 9 -5.38 2.34 3.78
CA ILE A 9 -4.72 2.39 2.48
C ILE A 9 -3.51 1.45 2.43
N GLU A 10 -3.15 1.00 1.22
CA GLU A 10 -1.96 0.18 0.95
C GLU A 10 -0.90 1.01 0.19
N PRO A 11 -0.18 1.92 0.88
CA PRO A 11 0.73 2.85 0.23
C PRO A 11 2.01 2.17 -0.28
N LEU A 12 2.40 1.03 0.30
CA LEU A 12 3.56 0.26 -0.17
C LEU A 12 3.24 -0.60 -1.41
N HIS A 13 1.96 -0.68 -1.79
CA HIS A 13 1.49 -1.36 -2.99
C HIS A 13 0.71 -0.37 -3.89
N ALA A 14 1.39 0.68 -4.33
CA ALA A 14 0.79 1.72 -5.15
C ALA A 14 1.76 2.25 -6.21
N VAL A 15 1.21 2.92 -7.23
CA VAL A 15 1.99 3.58 -8.28
C VAL A 15 2.17 5.05 -7.93
N TYR A 16 3.41 5.53 -8.07
CA TYR A 16 3.81 6.89 -7.72
C TYR A 16 4.45 7.59 -8.91
N LYS A 17 4.03 8.82 -9.19
CA LYS A 17 4.67 9.68 -10.18
C LYS A 17 5.97 10.22 -9.59
N ILE A 18 7.10 9.88 -10.21
CA ILE A 18 8.45 10.12 -9.68
C ILE A 18 8.64 11.57 -9.23
N SER A 19 8.42 12.54 -10.12
CA SER A 19 8.75 13.95 -9.85
C SER A 19 7.97 14.53 -8.66
N THR A 20 6.66 14.28 -8.60
CA THR A 20 5.80 14.79 -7.53
C THR A 20 6.04 14.05 -6.22
N SER A 21 6.28 12.74 -6.27
CA SER A 21 6.54 11.92 -5.08
C SER A 21 7.90 12.22 -4.44
N ILE A 22 8.95 12.50 -5.22
CA ILE A 22 10.24 12.93 -4.68
C ILE A 22 10.08 14.25 -3.91
N SER A 23 9.48 15.26 -4.53
CA SER A 23 9.28 16.58 -3.89
C SER A 23 8.46 16.47 -2.59
N ALA A 24 7.39 15.68 -2.61
CA ALA A 24 6.55 15.43 -1.45
C ALA A 24 7.30 14.68 -0.32
N ALA A 25 8.10 13.67 -0.68
CA ALA A 25 8.89 12.88 0.27
C ALA A 25 9.96 13.74 0.94
N GLU A 26 10.74 14.50 0.16
CA GLU A 26 11.74 15.41 0.71
C GLU A 26 11.12 16.45 1.65
N THR A 27 9.94 16.96 1.31
CA THR A 27 9.24 17.94 2.15
C THR A 27 8.74 17.34 3.46
N ALA A 28 8.33 16.06 3.47
CA ALA A 28 8.00 15.35 4.70
C ALA A 28 9.25 15.12 5.56
N LEU A 29 10.33 14.63 4.95
CA LEU A 29 11.59 14.37 5.64
C LEU A 29 12.21 15.64 6.25
N ARG A 30 12.16 16.78 5.54
CA ARG A 30 12.60 18.09 6.07
C ARG A 30 11.81 18.56 7.29
N LYS A 31 10.65 17.95 7.57
CA LYS A 31 9.81 18.22 8.73
C LYS A 31 9.89 17.11 9.78
N ASP A 32 10.89 16.24 9.69
CA ASP A 32 11.10 15.08 10.57
C ASP A 32 9.93 14.08 10.57
N GLU A 33 9.14 14.06 9.49
CA GLU A 33 8.05 13.12 9.29
C GLU A 33 8.54 11.93 8.46
N SER A 34 8.41 10.72 9.01
CA SER A 34 8.94 9.49 8.41
C SER A 34 7.87 8.50 7.95
N LEU A 35 6.58 8.79 8.15
CA LEU A 35 5.52 7.92 7.69
C LEU A 35 5.22 8.21 6.22
N ILE A 36 4.99 7.15 5.42
CA ILE A 36 4.62 7.30 4.00
C ILE A 36 3.34 8.13 3.82
N VAL A 37 2.44 8.12 4.79
CA VAL A 37 1.22 8.95 4.78
C VAL A 37 1.54 10.45 4.82
N ASP A 38 2.67 10.85 5.40
CA ASP A 38 3.06 12.24 5.46
C ASP A 38 3.55 12.75 4.10
N MET A 39 4.20 11.90 3.32
CA MET A 39 4.46 12.18 1.90
C MET A 39 3.14 12.24 1.10
N ILE A 40 2.22 11.29 1.30
CA ILE A 40 0.96 11.23 0.53
C ILE A 40 0.10 12.48 0.76
N LYS A 41 0.04 13.01 1.99
CA LYS A 41 -0.69 14.27 2.31
C LYS A 41 -0.19 15.49 1.52
N ARG A 42 1.00 15.41 0.93
CA ARG A 42 1.67 16.49 0.18
C ARG A 42 1.61 16.31 -1.33
N LEU A 43 0.97 15.24 -1.82
CA LEU A 43 0.71 15.07 -3.24
C LEU A 43 -0.49 15.91 -3.65
N ASP A 44 -0.40 16.60 -4.78
CA ASP A 44 -1.46 17.47 -5.30
C ASP A 44 -2.74 16.68 -5.64
N GLU A 45 -2.57 15.45 -6.15
CA GLU A 45 -3.66 14.57 -6.54
C GLU A 45 -3.35 13.13 -6.14
N VAL A 46 -4.34 12.45 -5.55
CA VAL A 46 -4.25 11.04 -5.17
C VAL A 46 -5.48 10.30 -5.66
N VAL A 47 -5.29 9.39 -6.61
CA VAL A 47 -6.34 8.47 -7.04
C VAL A 47 -6.38 7.29 -6.07
N TYR A 48 -7.48 7.15 -5.33
CA TYR A 48 -7.75 5.98 -4.52
C TYR A 48 -8.52 4.95 -5.34
N VAL A 49 -8.08 3.69 -5.27
CA VAL A 49 -8.72 2.56 -5.97
C VAL A 49 -9.35 1.67 -4.92
N ASN A 50 -10.64 1.36 -5.04
CA ASN A 50 -11.28 0.47 -4.08
C ASN A 50 -10.68 -0.94 -4.22
N THR A 51 -10.26 -1.56 -3.12
CA THR A 51 -9.73 -2.93 -3.12
C THR A 51 -10.74 -3.95 -3.67
N ASP A 52 -12.04 -3.68 -3.58
CA ASP A 52 -13.07 -4.56 -4.17
C ASP A 52 -12.97 -4.62 -5.71
N GLU A 53 -12.54 -3.55 -6.38
CA GLU A 53 -12.32 -3.55 -7.83
C GLU A 53 -11.14 -4.45 -8.23
N LEU A 54 -10.18 -4.61 -7.32
CA LEU A 54 -8.99 -5.44 -7.54
C LEU A 54 -9.28 -6.94 -7.41
N LYS A 55 -10.43 -7.31 -6.82
CA LYS A 55 -10.89 -8.72 -6.78
C LYS A 55 -11.15 -9.31 -8.16
N ASN A 56 -11.31 -8.47 -9.18
CA ASN A 56 -11.39 -8.92 -10.58
C ASN A 56 -10.08 -9.50 -11.11
N PHE A 57 -8.94 -9.16 -10.48
CA PHE A 57 -7.60 -9.65 -10.83
C PHE A 57 -7.06 -10.63 -9.80
N ASP A 58 -7.37 -10.39 -8.52
CA ASP A 58 -6.95 -11.20 -7.38
C ASP A 58 -8.14 -11.36 -6.41
N GLN A 59 -8.93 -12.41 -6.62
CA GLN A 59 -10.21 -12.61 -5.93
C GLN A 59 -10.08 -12.65 -4.40
N GLU A 60 -8.98 -13.19 -3.89
CA GLU A 60 -8.70 -13.30 -2.45
C GLU A 60 -7.86 -12.12 -1.92
N LEU A 61 -7.42 -11.21 -2.79
CA LEU A 61 -6.55 -10.08 -2.47
C LEU A 61 -5.25 -10.52 -1.78
N ILE A 62 -4.72 -11.69 -2.15
CA ILE A 62 -3.46 -12.25 -1.61
C ILE A 62 -2.29 -11.29 -1.86
N THR A 63 -2.37 -10.46 -2.90
CA THR A 63 -1.41 -9.38 -3.23
C THR A 63 -1.13 -8.44 -2.06
N PHE A 64 -2.10 -8.23 -1.15
CA PHE A 64 -1.95 -7.38 0.04
C PHE A 64 -1.52 -8.15 1.30
N PHE A 65 -1.35 -9.47 1.23
CA PHE A 65 -0.89 -10.25 2.38
C PHE A 65 0.56 -9.90 2.75
N ASN A 66 0.75 -9.35 3.95
CA ASN A 66 2.05 -8.97 4.48
C ASN A 66 2.55 -9.98 5.53
N ILE A 67 3.86 -10.21 5.57
CA ILE A 67 4.52 -11.10 6.53
C ILE A 67 5.33 -10.24 7.49
N ASN A 68 4.78 -10.02 8.69
CA ASN A 68 5.44 -9.25 9.75
C ASN A 68 6.00 -10.15 10.85
N ASN A 69 5.41 -11.33 11.04
CA ASN A 69 5.77 -12.25 12.11
C ASN A 69 5.84 -13.72 11.65
N GLN A 70 6.24 -14.60 12.57
CA GLN A 70 6.43 -16.03 12.32
C GLN A 70 5.13 -16.77 11.97
N GLU A 71 3.98 -16.35 12.50
CA GLU A 71 2.67 -16.93 12.17
C GLU A 71 2.22 -16.52 10.76
N ASP A 72 2.45 -15.27 10.36
CA ASP A 72 2.20 -14.82 8.99
C ASP A 72 3.01 -15.67 8.00
N LEU A 73 4.27 -15.97 8.32
CA LEU A 73 5.13 -16.84 7.49
C LEU A 73 4.58 -18.27 7.40
N LYS A 74 4.04 -18.85 8.48
CA LYS A 74 3.39 -20.16 8.43
C LYS A 74 2.15 -20.12 7.55
N THR A 75 1.37 -19.05 7.60
CA THR A 75 0.20 -18.83 6.75
C THR A 75 0.62 -18.70 5.28
N ALA A 76 1.65 -17.90 4.98
CA ALA A 76 2.21 -17.76 3.63
C ALA A 76 2.65 -19.11 3.02
N LYS A 77 3.29 -19.97 3.82
CA LYS A 77 3.69 -21.32 3.38
C LYS A 77 2.49 -22.19 3.01
N LYS A 78 1.37 -22.08 3.74
CA LYS A 78 0.13 -22.79 3.42
C LYS A 78 -0.54 -22.22 2.17
N LEU A 79 -0.55 -20.91 2.00
CA LEU A 79 -1.07 -20.26 0.79
C LEU A 79 -0.30 -20.72 -0.45
N LYS A 80 1.03 -20.75 -0.40
CA LYS A 80 1.88 -21.26 -1.48
C LYS A 80 1.54 -22.69 -1.90
N SER A 81 1.21 -23.57 -0.94
CA SER A 81 0.86 -24.96 -1.27
C SER A 81 -0.51 -25.14 -1.95
N LYS A 82 -1.34 -24.09 -1.99
CA LYS A 82 -2.66 -24.09 -2.61
C LYS A 82 -2.70 -23.41 -3.98
N MET A 83 -1.63 -22.69 -4.34
CA MET A 83 -1.41 -22.08 -5.66
C MET A 83 -0.73 -23.08 -6.59
#